data_AF-A0A957DIW1-F1
#
_entry.id   AF-A0A957DIW1-F1
#
_cell.length_a   1.000
_cell.length_b   1.000
_cell.length_c   1.000
_cell.angle_alpha   90.00
_cell.angle_beta   90.00
_cell.angle_gamma   90.00
#
_symmetry.space_group_name_H-M   'P 1'
#
loop_
_entity.id
_entity.type
_entity.pdbx_description
1 polymer ?
#
loop_
_entity_poly.entity_id
_entity_poly.type
_entity_poly.pdbx_seq_one_letter_code
_entity_poly.pdbx_strand_id
1 'polypeptide(L)'
;MSDRLMFPEEPALATPPTTSLSARIFAGRRGRRLREALLAYLFLLPAFAIIFVFGLFPLAFSVYESTLRGLNKIVGTFDGLGNYVKAIDNLTYVLAFWIALTFIYLAARRVLDTHQAAAKKSESPWAWAAPAIVMALALGAILRWVFALLPAMLTIPDKLPRGERLTRELFYQFAGEALREPTVSSAFTMAVVALLLVAAVWYAVYRLKQHSQQDGLYFSKLTEASILLVGALALSGFTWTEIQKAYAAALEAGESLSIYSQLVTISAGIVLLILSWIVWRSASHRSSTTSTLFRLAAAAALATGAWILIGELPSAIAAGNRDWWRGLQATVFFAIGTIPLQFIIALTLATILFQDIKGKTLFRMIYFMPYIAPLVGTAAAFRIIFSGRADAPMNALLTTIGLKPLGWLNEPAGIMQLIVGSRFDLPTWLAGPSLALVAIILFNVWTYVGFDMVIFLAGLGNIPKELYEAAAIDGSGRWAQFRHITLPLLSPTIYFLMLLAVIGTFKAFNHIYVMRLGAALGTTDTASVVIFQTFNRDTRYGYASALAILLLIIIVILTVINNRIASERVFYG
;
A
#
# COMPACT_ATOMS: atom_id res chain seq x y z
N MET A 1 64.98 -0.39 -88.17
CA MET A 1 65.43 -1.79 -88.19
C MET A 1 64.82 -2.49 -86.99
N SER A 2 64.00 -3.50 -87.25
CA SER A 2 63.56 -4.64 -86.42
C SER A 2 63.56 -4.58 -84.87
N ASP A 3 62.36 -4.82 -84.32
CA ASP A 3 62.00 -5.73 -83.21
C ASP A 3 62.90 -5.86 -81.99
N ARG A 4 62.32 -5.55 -80.82
CA ARG A 4 62.27 -6.48 -79.66
C ARG A 4 60.98 -6.27 -78.87
N LEU A 5 60.15 -7.31 -78.86
CA LEU A 5 59.03 -7.51 -77.94
C LEU A 5 59.54 -7.51 -76.49
N MET A 6 59.04 -6.61 -75.65
CA MET A 6 59.00 -6.77 -74.19
C MET A 6 57.57 -6.56 -73.73
N PHE A 7 57.03 -7.55 -73.02
CA PHE A 7 55.71 -7.54 -72.43
C PHE A 7 55.57 -6.41 -71.39
N PRO A 8 54.38 -5.81 -71.23
CA PRO A 8 54.16 -4.77 -70.23
C PRO A 8 54.17 -5.36 -68.82
N GLU A 9 54.87 -4.69 -67.88
CA GLU A 9 54.83 -5.00 -66.46
C GLU A 9 53.40 -4.87 -65.91
N GLU A 10 52.92 -5.92 -65.23
CA GLU A 10 51.66 -5.88 -64.49
C GLU A 10 51.74 -4.82 -63.37
N PRO A 11 50.72 -3.95 -63.22
CA PRO A 11 50.68 -3.01 -62.11
C PRO A 11 50.51 -3.77 -60.79
N ALA A 12 51.43 -3.52 -59.85
CA ALA A 12 51.41 -4.09 -58.51
C ALA A 12 50.03 -3.96 -57.86
N LEU A 13 49.43 -5.11 -57.52
CA LEU A 13 48.18 -5.22 -56.78
C LEU A 13 48.26 -4.38 -55.50
N ALA A 14 47.53 -3.27 -55.46
CA ALA A 14 47.37 -2.47 -54.25
C ALA A 14 46.79 -3.34 -53.14
N THR A 15 47.56 -3.52 -52.06
CA THR A 15 47.11 -4.22 -50.85
C THR A 15 45.85 -3.55 -50.32
N PRO A 16 44.74 -4.28 -50.09
CA PRO A 16 43.52 -3.69 -49.57
C PRO A 16 43.78 -3.09 -48.18
N PRO A 17 43.17 -1.96 -47.82
CA PRO A 17 43.40 -1.32 -46.54
C PRO A 17 43.09 -2.31 -45.41
N THR A 18 44.04 -2.49 -44.50
CA THR A 18 43.86 -3.29 -43.29
C THR A 18 42.78 -2.63 -42.44
N THR A 19 41.54 -3.07 -42.64
CA THR A 19 40.42 -2.71 -41.77
C THR A 19 40.81 -3.09 -40.35
N SER A 20 40.83 -2.09 -39.46
CA SER A 20 41.28 -2.24 -38.08
C SER A 20 40.54 -3.40 -37.39
N LEU A 21 41.20 -4.06 -36.43
CA LEU A 21 40.65 -5.22 -35.72
C LEU A 21 39.27 -4.94 -35.09
N SER A 22 38.98 -3.67 -34.76
CA SER A 22 37.67 -3.20 -34.29
C SER A 22 36.57 -3.30 -35.36
N ALA A 23 36.88 -3.14 -36.65
CA ALA A 23 35.92 -3.30 -37.73
C ALA A 23 35.45 -4.77 -37.88
N ARG A 24 36.31 -5.75 -37.59
CA ARG A 24 35.98 -7.19 -37.72
C ARG A 24 35.02 -7.68 -36.63
N ILE A 25 35.09 -7.14 -35.41
CA ILE A 25 34.18 -7.54 -34.31
C ILE A 25 32.73 -7.11 -34.60
N PHE A 26 32.53 -6.02 -35.34
CA PHE A 26 31.21 -5.47 -35.68
C PHE A 26 30.72 -5.80 -37.10
N ALA A 27 31.50 -6.50 -37.94
CA ALA A 27 31.21 -6.73 -39.36
C ALA A 27 30.14 -7.81 -39.65
N GLY A 28 29.72 -8.61 -38.66
CA GLY A 28 28.69 -9.65 -38.82
C GLY A 28 27.29 -9.19 -38.39
N ARG A 29 26.23 -9.95 -38.76
CA ARG A 29 24.83 -9.69 -38.30
C ARG A 29 24.72 -9.53 -36.77
N ARG A 30 25.47 -10.33 -36.00
CA ARG A 30 25.54 -10.22 -34.52
C ARG A 30 26.26 -8.95 -34.05
N GLY A 31 27.37 -8.59 -34.70
CA GLY A 31 28.12 -7.37 -34.41
C GLY A 31 27.30 -6.12 -34.70
N ARG A 32 26.59 -6.09 -35.83
CA ARG A 32 25.67 -5.00 -36.17
C ARG A 32 24.56 -4.83 -35.12
N ARG A 33 23.91 -5.92 -34.68
CA ARG A 33 22.91 -5.87 -33.60
C ARG A 33 23.50 -5.38 -32.28
N LEU A 34 24.71 -5.82 -31.93
CA LEU A 34 25.41 -5.37 -30.72
C LEU A 34 25.71 -3.87 -30.79
N ARG A 35 26.19 -3.38 -31.95
CA ARG A 35 26.44 -1.96 -32.18
C ARG A 35 25.15 -1.14 -32.10
N GLU A 36 24.08 -1.60 -32.74
CA GLU A 36 22.76 -0.95 -32.69
C GLU A 36 22.23 -0.89 -31.25
N ALA A 37 22.35 -1.97 -30.47
CA ALA A 37 21.97 -2.00 -29.06
C ALA A 37 22.84 -1.06 -28.19
N LEU A 38 24.16 -1.08 -28.37
CA LEU A 38 25.08 -0.20 -27.63
C LEU A 38 24.83 1.27 -27.95
N LEU A 39 24.55 1.61 -29.21
CA LEU A 39 24.15 2.96 -29.59
C LEU A 39 22.83 3.34 -28.92
N ALA A 40 21.82 2.45 -28.93
CA ALA A 40 20.56 2.69 -28.24
C ALA A 40 20.76 2.93 -26.74
N TYR A 41 21.58 2.12 -26.06
CA TYR A 41 21.91 2.33 -24.66
C TYR A 41 22.68 3.63 -24.42
N LEU A 42 23.63 3.99 -25.28
CA LEU A 42 24.38 5.23 -25.18
C LEU A 42 23.46 6.47 -25.34
N PHE A 43 22.47 6.39 -26.23
CA PHE A 43 21.43 7.42 -26.37
C PHE A 43 20.53 7.54 -25.14
N LEU A 44 20.23 6.43 -24.47
CA LEU A 44 19.43 6.41 -23.24
C LEU A 44 20.23 6.78 -21.99
N LEU A 45 21.56 6.68 -22.03
CA LEU A 45 22.44 6.82 -20.87
C LEU A 45 22.30 8.17 -20.15
N PRO A 46 22.23 9.33 -20.83
CA PRO A 46 22.04 10.62 -20.15
C PRO A 46 20.70 10.70 -19.41
N ALA A 47 19.62 10.21 -20.04
CA ALA A 47 18.30 10.18 -19.41
C ALA A 47 18.27 9.23 -18.21
N PHE A 48 18.87 8.04 -18.36
CA PHE A 48 19.01 7.09 -17.27
C PHE A 48 19.85 7.66 -16.13
N ALA A 49 20.96 8.35 -16.42
CA ALA A 49 21.81 8.97 -15.40
C ALA A 49 21.05 10.05 -14.61
N ILE A 50 20.27 10.90 -15.30
CA ILE A 50 19.43 11.90 -14.64
C ILE A 50 18.37 11.23 -13.76
N ILE A 51 17.64 10.23 -14.28
CA ILE A 51 16.63 9.48 -13.53
C ILE A 51 17.26 8.75 -12.35
N PHE A 52 18.45 8.18 -12.52
CA PHE A 52 19.16 7.49 -11.47
C PHE A 52 19.59 8.47 -10.39
N VAL A 53 20.31 9.54 -10.72
CA VAL A 53 20.86 10.50 -9.75
C VAL A 53 19.77 11.25 -8.99
N PHE A 54 18.70 11.68 -9.67
CA PHE A 54 17.66 12.51 -9.06
C PHE A 54 16.39 11.76 -8.66
N GLY A 55 16.18 10.55 -9.18
CA GLY A 55 15.00 9.73 -8.92
C GLY A 55 15.30 8.49 -8.07
N LEU A 56 16.11 7.57 -8.60
CA LEU A 56 16.32 6.25 -7.97
C LEU A 56 17.32 6.27 -6.81
N PHE A 57 18.40 7.04 -6.94
CA PHE A 57 19.45 7.13 -5.93
C PHE A 57 18.92 7.70 -4.60
N PRO A 58 18.17 8.83 -4.56
CA PRO A 58 17.61 9.33 -3.30
C PRO A 58 16.67 8.34 -2.63
N LEU A 59 15.92 7.56 -3.42
CA LEU A 59 15.04 6.51 -2.89
C LEU A 59 15.85 5.37 -2.26
N ALA A 60 16.83 4.82 -2.98
CA ALA A 60 17.70 3.76 -2.47
C ALA A 60 18.49 4.23 -1.24
N PHE A 61 18.97 5.48 -1.27
CA PHE A 61 19.66 6.13 -0.17
C PHE A 61 18.74 6.31 1.04
N SER A 62 17.47 6.67 0.84
CA SER A 62 16.48 6.75 1.93
C SER A 62 16.21 5.38 2.56
N VAL A 63 16.14 4.30 1.78
CA VAL A 63 16.05 2.94 2.33
C VAL A 63 17.28 2.62 3.19
N TYR A 64 18.48 2.94 2.71
CA TYR A 64 19.71 2.74 3.49
C TYR A 64 19.69 3.55 4.81
N GLU A 65 19.44 4.86 4.74
CA GLU A 65 19.36 5.74 5.91
C GLU A 65 18.31 5.31 6.93
N SER A 66 17.19 4.74 6.45
CA SER A 66 16.13 4.23 7.34
C SER A 66 16.61 3.14 8.30
N THR A 67 17.71 2.46 7.98
CA THR A 67 18.29 1.40 8.81
C THR A 67 19.33 1.90 9.82
N LEU A 68 19.65 3.19 9.80
CA LEU A 68 20.68 3.81 10.62
C LEU A 68 20.07 4.60 11.79
N ARG A 69 20.80 4.68 12.91
CA ARG A 69 20.46 5.50 14.09
C ARG A 69 21.49 6.60 14.28
N GLY A 70 21.02 7.84 14.41
CA GLY A 70 21.87 9.01 14.66
C GLY A 70 21.13 10.34 14.43
N LEU A 71 21.59 11.40 15.08
CA LEU A 71 21.08 12.77 14.94
C LEU A 71 21.83 13.59 13.85
N ASN A 72 22.92 13.04 13.30
CA ASN A 72 23.84 13.80 12.44
C ASN A 72 23.94 13.21 11.02
N LYS A 73 24.26 14.09 10.08
CA LYS A 73 24.46 13.83 8.63
C LYS A 73 25.56 12.81 8.26
N ILE A 74 26.28 12.23 9.23
CA ILE A 74 27.44 11.37 9.00
C ILE A 74 27.40 10.15 9.94
N VAL A 75 27.40 8.96 9.31
CA VAL A 75 27.53 7.59 9.84
C VAL A 75 26.75 7.35 11.14
N GLY A 76 25.46 7.04 10.98
CA GLY A 76 24.67 6.44 12.06
C GLY A 76 25.08 4.98 12.32
N THR A 77 24.87 4.49 13.54
CA THR A 77 25.05 3.07 13.86
C THR A 77 23.92 2.26 13.23
N PHE A 78 24.23 1.06 12.71
CA PHE A 78 23.20 0.18 12.14
C PHE A 78 22.20 -0.26 13.23
N ASP A 79 20.93 0.09 13.04
CA ASP A 79 19.79 -0.17 13.97
C ASP A 79 18.77 -1.13 13.33
N GLY A 80 19.07 -1.66 12.14
CA GLY A 80 18.19 -2.56 11.39
C GLY A 80 16.81 -1.95 11.14
N LEU A 81 15.76 -2.52 11.75
CA LEU A 81 14.39 -2.03 11.62
C LEU A 81 13.95 -1.11 12.78
N GLY A 82 14.86 -0.70 13.67
CA GLY A 82 14.55 0.07 14.87
C GLY A 82 13.78 1.38 14.61
N ASN A 83 14.03 2.07 13.49
CA ASN A 83 13.28 3.27 13.12
C ASN A 83 11.83 2.97 12.70
N TYR A 84 11.59 1.82 12.06
CA TYR A 84 10.24 1.36 11.74
C TYR A 84 9.49 0.94 13.00
N VAL A 85 10.18 0.31 13.96
CA VAL A 85 9.63 0.03 15.28
C VAL A 85 9.30 1.32 16.04
N LYS A 86 10.12 2.37 15.95
CA LYS A 86 9.74 3.67 16.54
C LYS A 86 8.57 4.35 15.82
N ALA A 87 8.35 4.05 14.54
CA ALA A 87 7.30 4.67 13.73
C ALA A 87 5.95 3.99 13.92
N ILE A 88 5.96 2.66 14.02
CA ILE A 88 4.77 1.79 13.95
C ILE A 88 4.66 0.85 15.17
N ASP A 89 5.67 0.81 16.04
CA ASP A 89 5.88 -0.17 17.12
C ASP A 89 6.27 -1.57 16.59
N ASN A 90 6.14 -2.64 17.38
CA ASN A 90 6.58 -3.97 16.99
C ASN A 90 5.77 -4.56 15.80
N LEU A 91 6.28 -4.32 14.58
CA LEU A 91 5.75 -4.82 13.32
C LEU A 91 5.68 -6.34 13.22
N THR A 92 6.42 -7.08 14.04
CA THR A 92 6.45 -8.56 13.99
C THR A 92 5.05 -9.15 14.15
N TYR A 93 4.24 -8.58 15.05
CA TYR A 93 2.89 -9.06 15.32
C TYR A 93 1.89 -8.65 14.23
N VAL A 94 2.04 -7.44 13.68
CA VAL A 94 1.25 -6.98 12.53
C VAL A 94 1.54 -7.85 11.31
N LEU A 95 2.82 -8.16 11.05
CA LEU A 95 3.22 -9.05 9.98
C LEU A 95 2.73 -10.48 10.22
N ALA A 96 2.87 -11.01 11.45
CA ALA A 96 2.36 -12.33 11.81
C ALA A 96 0.85 -12.45 11.55
N PHE A 97 0.08 -11.42 11.88
CA PHE A 97 -1.35 -11.34 11.57
C PHE A 97 -1.63 -11.42 10.06
N TRP A 98 -0.96 -10.59 9.24
CA TRP A 98 -1.16 -10.58 7.79
C TRP A 98 -0.66 -11.86 7.09
N ILE A 99 0.43 -12.45 7.59
CA ILE A 99 0.92 -13.76 7.13
C ILE A 99 -0.10 -14.85 7.48
N ALA A 100 -0.67 -14.85 8.68
CA ALA A 100 -1.71 -15.79 9.08
C ALA A 100 -2.95 -15.68 8.17
N LEU A 101 -3.41 -14.47 7.87
CA LEU A 101 -4.50 -14.25 6.91
C LEU A 101 -4.16 -14.74 5.50
N THR A 102 -2.93 -14.51 5.05
CA THR A 102 -2.45 -15.01 3.75
C THR A 102 -2.44 -16.53 3.72
N PHE A 103 -2.00 -17.17 4.80
CA PHE A 103 -2.02 -18.63 4.93
C PHE A 103 -3.44 -19.19 4.90
N ILE A 104 -4.39 -18.55 5.61
CA ILE A 104 -5.81 -18.93 5.56
C ILE A 104 -6.36 -18.82 4.14
N TYR A 105 -6.08 -17.72 3.44
CA TYR A 105 -6.51 -17.51 2.06
C TYR A 105 -5.93 -18.58 1.11
N LEU A 106 -4.62 -18.83 1.19
CA LEU A 106 -3.95 -19.84 0.37
C LEU A 106 -4.46 -21.25 0.68
N ALA A 107 -4.67 -21.59 1.95
CA ALA A 107 -5.24 -22.87 2.36
C ALA A 107 -6.65 -23.06 1.80
N ALA A 108 -7.52 -22.05 1.95
CA ALA A 108 -8.86 -22.08 1.38
C ALA A 108 -8.84 -22.29 -0.13
N ARG A 109 -7.93 -21.61 -0.84
CA ARG A 109 -7.73 -21.80 -2.29
C ARG A 109 -7.31 -23.23 -2.63
N ARG A 110 -6.33 -23.81 -1.91
CA ARG A 110 -5.89 -25.20 -2.12
C ARG A 110 -7.01 -26.21 -1.88
N VAL A 111 -7.85 -26.00 -0.86
CA VAL A 111 -9.02 -26.84 -0.58
C VAL A 111 -10.05 -26.71 -1.70
N LEU A 112 -10.35 -25.50 -2.16
CA LEU A 112 -11.28 -25.26 -3.28
C LEU A 112 -10.79 -25.90 -4.58
N ASP A 113 -9.51 -25.73 -4.92
CA ASP A 113 -8.90 -26.33 -6.11
C ASP A 113 -8.94 -27.86 -6.04
N THR A 114 -8.79 -28.44 -4.85
CA THR A 114 -8.89 -29.89 -4.61
C THR A 114 -10.33 -30.38 -4.79
N HIS A 115 -11.30 -29.67 -4.20
CA HIS A 115 -12.72 -29.99 -4.35
C HIS A 115 -13.17 -29.92 -5.82
N GLN A 116 -12.77 -28.87 -6.56
CA GLN A 116 -13.11 -28.72 -7.98
C GLN A 116 -12.46 -29.81 -8.84
N ALA A 117 -11.20 -30.17 -8.58
CA ALA A 117 -10.51 -31.23 -9.30
C ALA A 117 -11.20 -32.59 -9.08
N ALA A 118 -11.57 -32.89 -7.83
CA ALA A 118 -12.26 -34.13 -7.49
C ALA A 118 -13.69 -34.18 -8.04
N ALA A 119 -14.43 -33.06 -8.01
CA ALA A 119 -15.77 -32.96 -8.57
C ALA A 119 -15.81 -33.23 -10.09
N LYS A 120 -14.79 -32.79 -10.86
CA LYS A 120 -14.68 -33.08 -12.29
C LYS A 120 -14.53 -34.57 -12.62
N LYS A 121 -14.06 -35.37 -11.66
CA LYS A 121 -13.83 -36.81 -11.82
C LYS A 121 -14.77 -37.68 -10.99
N SER A 122 -15.75 -37.08 -10.32
CA SER A 122 -16.68 -37.75 -9.40
C SER A 122 -15.95 -38.53 -8.28
N GLU A 123 -14.79 -38.04 -7.84
CA GLU A 123 -13.99 -38.63 -6.77
C GLU A 123 -14.20 -37.88 -5.44
N SER A 124 -13.95 -38.56 -4.31
CA SER A 124 -13.95 -37.94 -2.99
C SER A 124 -12.52 -37.75 -2.46
N PRO A 125 -12.05 -36.50 -2.25
CA PRO A 125 -10.70 -36.23 -1.77
C PRO A 125 -10.60 -36.29 -0.24
N TRP A 126 -11.72 -36.26 0.47
CA TRP A 126 -11.79 -35.97 1.91
C TRP A 126 -11.20 -37.05 2.82
N ALA A 127 -11.09 -38.30 2.33
CA ALA A 127 -10.39 -39.36 3.05
C ALA A 127 -8.91 -39.01 3.34
N TRP A 128 -8.28 -38.19 2.48
CA TRP A 128 -6.90 -37.74 2.64
C TRP A 128 -6.75 -36.52 3.56
N ALA A 129 -7.85 -35.90 4.01
CA ALA A 129 -7.80 -34.73 4.88
C ALA A 129 -7.28 -35.07 6.29
N ALA A 130 -7.69 -36.21 6.87
CA ALA A 130 -7.22 -36.62 8.19
C ALA A 130 -5.70 -36.92 8.21
N PRO A 131 -5.13 -37.73 7.29
CA PRO A 131 -3.69 -37.89 7.17
C PRO A 131 -2.95 -36.56 6.95
N ALA A 132 -3.50 -35.66 6.12
CA ALA A 132 -2.92 -34.35 5.85
C ALA A 132 -2.84 -33.44 7.10
N ILE A 133 -3.92 -33.40 7.90
CA ILE A 133 -3.97 -32.63 9.15
C ILE A 133 -2.94 -33.19 10.15
N VAL A 134 -2.91 -34.50 10.32
CA VAL A 134 -1.98 -35.14 11.27
C VAL A 134 -0.52 -34.93 10.82
N MET A 135 -0.24 -34.96 9.52
CA MET A 135 1.08 -34.63 8.98
C MET A 135 1.48 -33.18 9.27
N ALA A 136 0.56 -32.23 9.09
CA ALA A 136 0.81 -30.83 9.40
C ALA A 136 1.07 -30.60 10.90
N LEU A 137 0.32 -31.28 11.78
CA LEU A 137 0.54 -31.23 13.23
C LEU A 137 1.88 -31.86 13.62
N ALA A 138 2.28 -32.97 12.99
CA ALA A 138 3.57 -33.60 13.22
C ALA A 138 4.73 -32.69 12.79
N LEU A 139 4.63 -32.05 11.62
CA LEU A 139 5.60 -31.05 11.19
C LEU A 139 5.70 -29.89 12.18
N GLY A 140 4.55 -29.40 12.67
CA GLY A 140 4.49 -28.36 13.70
C GLY A 140 5.16 -28.79 15.01
N ALA A 141 4.95 -30.03 15.46
CA ALA A 141 5.59 -30.58 16.66
C ALA A 141 7.11 -30.72 16.50
N ILE A 142 7.58 -31.16 15.33
CA ILE A 142 9.02 -31.23 15.00
C ILE A 142 9.64 -29.83 15.03
N LEU A 143 9.00 -28.85 14.36
CA LEU A 143 9.48 -27.47 14.37
C LEU A 143 9.53 -26.93 15.79
N ARG A 144 8.49 -27.16 16.61
CA ARG A 144 8.49 -26.76 18.02
C ARG A 144 9.66 -27.35 18.80
N TRP A 145 9.99 -28.62 18.57
CA TRP A 145 11.16 -29.25 19.18
C TRP A 145 12.47 -28.60 18.73
N VAL A 146 12.64 -28.36 17.42
CA VAL A 146 13.82 -27.67 16.88
C VAL A 146 13.98 -26.27 17.48
N PHE A 147 12.90 -25.49 17.55
CA PHE A 147 12.92 -24.14 18.12
C PHE A 147 13.07 -24.11 19.64
N ALA A 148 12.72 -25.18 20.36
CA ALA A 148 13.02 -25.33 21.78
C ALA A 148 14.50 -25.69 21.99
N LEU A 149 15.05 -26.57 21.15
CA LEU A 149 16.44 -27.05 21.26
C LEU A 149 17.46 -25.98 20.84
N LEU A 150 17.15 -25.18 19.82
CA LEU A 150 18.10 -24.25 19.22
C LEU A 150 18.64 -23.21 20.22
N PRO A 151 17.83 -22.49 21.03
CA PRO A 151 18.33 -21.59 22.05
C PRO A 151 19.14 -22.31 23.14
N ALA A 152 18.71 -23.51 23.55
CA ALA A 152 19.40 -24.30 24.55
C ALA A 152 20.80 -24.73 24.09
N MET A 153 20.99 -24.93 22.77
CA MET A 153 22.29 -25.19 22.14
C MET A 153 23.11 -23.91 21.93
N LEU A 154 22.49 -22.81 21.50
CA LEU A 154 23.20 -21.55 21.20
C LEU A 154 23.69 -20.83 22.46
N THR A 155 23.08 -21.09 23.62
CA THR A 155 23.47 -20.51 24.93
C THR A 155 24.49 -21.36 25.69
N ILE A 156 24.97 -22.48 25.11
CA ILE A 156 26.04 -23.29 25.70
C ILE A 156 27.29 -22.45 26.05
N PRO A 157 27.76 -21.51 25.21
CA PRO A 157 28.90 -20.66 25.56
C PRO A 157 28.68 -19.82 26.82
N ASP A 158 27.44 -19.45 27.14
CA ASP A 158 27.10 -18.62 28.30
C ASP A 158 27.13 -19.41 29.61
N LYS A 159 27.11 -20.75 29.54
CA LYS A 159 27.15 -21.67 30.69
C LYS A 159 28.57 -22.03 31.13
N LEU A 160 29.59 -21.54 30.42
CA LEU A 160 30.99 -21.76 30.78
C LEU A 160 31.38 -21.00 32.05
N PRO A 161 32.05 -21.64 33.02
CA PRO A 161 32.70 -20.94 34.12
C PRO A 161 33.68 -19.87 33.59
N ARG A 162 33.75 -18.71 34.25
CA ARG A 162 34.61 -17.59 33.81
C ARG A 162 36.07 -18.05 33.67
N GLY A 163 36.58 -17.99 32.44
CA GLY A 163 37.98 -18.28 32.11
C GLY A 163 38.22 -19.66 31.49
N GLU A 164 37.22 -20.53 31.41
CA GLU A 164 37.34 -21.84 30.76
C GLU A 164 37.02 -21.80 29.27
N ARG A 165 37.72 -22.62 28.48
CA ARG A 165 37.46 -22.79 27.03
C ARG A 165 36.52 -23.97 26.83
N LEU A 166 35.62 -23.86 25.86
CA LEU A 166 34.71 -24.94 25.47
C LEU A 166 35.51 -26.17 24.98
N THR A 167 35.66 -27.20 25.82
CA THR A 167 36.25 -28.47 25.42
C THR A 167 35.18 -29.40 24.82
N ARG A 168 35.62 -30.40 24.06
CA ARG A 168 34.72 -31.35 23.38
C ARG A 168 33.84 -32.12 24.37
N GLU A 169 34.41 -32.54 25.49
CA GLU A 169 33.69 -33.27 26.55
C GLU A 169 32.63 -32.39 27.20
N LEU A 170 32.99 -31.14 27.54
CA LEU A 170 32.08 -30.17 28.15
C LEU A 170 30.93 -29.80 27.20
N PHE A 171 31.21 -29.66 25.90
CA PHE A 171 30.17 -29.45 24.89
C PHE A 171 29.18 -30.61 24.82
N TYR A 172 29.65 -31.87 24.80
CA TYR A 172 28.75 -33.03 24.77
C TYR A 172 27.92 -33.16 26.05
N GLN A 173 28.50 -32.81 27.20
CA GLN A 173 27.77 -32.75 28.47
C GLN A 173 26.63 -31.72 28.39
N PHE A 174 26.95 -30.47 28.03
CA PHE A 174 25.94 -29.40 27.96
C PHE A 174 24.90 -29.62 26.85
N ALA A 175 25.30 -30.21 25.72
CA ALA A 175 24.35 -30.63 24.70
C ALA A 175 23.42 -31.75 25.19
N GLY A 176 23.94 -32.70 25.97
CA GLY A 176 23.15 -33.75 26.62
C GLY A 176 22.16 -33.19 27.65
N GLU A 177 22.58 -32.19 28.42
CA GLU A 177 21.70 -31.45 29.35
C GLU A 177 20.62 -30.66 28.60
N ALA A 178 20.97 -29.98 27.52
CA ALA A 178 20.01 -29.26 26.67
C ALA A 178 18.92 -30.19 26.09
N LEU A 179 19.28 -31.41 25.69
CA LEU A 179 18.31 -32.41 25.22
C LEU A 179 17.37 -32.92 26.32
N ARG A 180 17.80 -32.88 27.59
CA ARG A 180 17.02 -33.32 28.75
C ARG A 180 16.22 -32.19 29.40
N GLU A 181 16.37 -30.96 28.93
CA GLU A 181 15.59 -29.84 29.42
C GLU A 181 14.08 -30.14 29.30
N PRO A 182 13.25 -29.88 30.33
CA PRO A 182 11.83 -30.29 30.32
C PRO A 182 11.05 -29.78 29.10
N THR A 183 11.37 -28.57 28.63
CA THR A 183 10.79 -27.92 27.45
C THR A 183 11.12 -28.68 26.17
N VAL A 184 12.40 -29.06 26.00
CA VAL A 184 12.93 -29.78 24.84
C VAL A 184 12.46 -31.23 24.81
N SER A 185 12.57 -31.93 25.93
CA SER A 185 12.17 -33.35 26.06
C SER A 185 10.66 -33.55 25.84
N SER A 186 9.84 -32.63 26.38
CA SER A 186 8.39 -32.62 26.15
C SER A 186 8.05 -32.39 24.67
N ALA A 187 8.70 -31.41 24.03
CA ALA A 187 8.53 -31.14 22.60
C ALA A 187 8.96 -32.32 21.72
N PHE A 188 10.07 -32.99 22.07
CA PHE A 188 10.54 -34.19 21.39
C PHE A 188 9.52 -35.33 21.47
N THR A 189 9.00 -35.60 22.67
CA THR A 189 8.00 -36.65 22.88
C THR A 189 6.74 -36.39 22.06
N MET A 190 6.26 -35.14 22.04
CA MET A 190 5.14 -34.73 21.18
C MET A 190 5.43 -34.96 19.69
N ALA A 191 6.65 -34.66 19.22
CA ALA A 191 7.03 -34.88 17.83
C ALA A 191 7.05 -36.37 17.46
N VAL A 192 7.58 -37.23 18.33
CA VAL A 192 7.60 -38.69 18.13
C VAL A 192 6.18 -39.26 18.09
N VAL A 193 5.32 -38.88 19.06
CA VAL A 193 3.92 -39.31 19.09
C VAL A 193 3.18 -38.86 17.83
N ALA A 194 3.40 -37.62 17.39
CA ALA A 194 2.76 -37.11 16.19
C ALA A 194 3.21 -37.89 14.92
N LEU A 195 4.49 -38.25 14.80
CA LEU A 195 4.98 -39.09 13.70
C LEU A 195 4.36 -40.49 13.70
N LEU A 196 4.22 -41.11 14.88
CA LEU A 196 3.55 -42.40 15.01
C LEU A 196 2.07 -42.32 14.61
N LEU A 197 1.39 -41.23 15.00
CA LEU A 197 0.00 -40.96 14.59
C LEU A 197 -0.12 -40.75 13.08
N VAL A 198 0.84 -40.06 12.44
CA VAL A 198 0.87 -39.94 10.96
C VAL A 198 0.88 -41.32 10.32
N ALA A 199 1.80 -42.20 10.76
CA ALA A 199 1.91 -43.55 10.21
C ALA A 199 0.63 -44.37 10.41
N ALA A 200 0.04 -44.31 11.61
CA ALA A 200 -1.19 -45.03 11.93
C ALA A 200 -2.40 -44.55 11.11
N VAL A 201 -2.61 -43.23 11.02
CA VAL A 201 -3.73 -42.63 10.28
C VAL A 201 -3.56 -42.81 8.78
N TRP A 202 -2.34 -42.68 8.28
CA TRP A 202 -2.04 -42.94 6.87
C TRP A 202 -2.32 -44.41 6.51
N TYR A 203 -1.87 -45.36 7.33
CA TYR A 203 -2.13 -46.79 7.12
C TYR A 203 -3.63 -47.12 7.19
N ALA A 204 -4.37 -46.54 8.13
CA ALA A 204 -5.82 -46.72 8.24
C ALA A 204 -6.56 -46.23 6.99
N VAL A 205 -6.22 -45.04 6.48
CA VAL A 205 -6.83 -44.50 5.25
C VAL A 205 -6.43 -45.32 4.03
N TYR A 206 -5.17 -45.75 3.94
CA TYR A 206 -4.69 -46.62 2.87
C TYR A 206 -5.46 -47.95 2.82
N ARG A 207 -5.80 -48.54 3.98
CA ARG A 207 -6.57 -49.79 4.07
C ARG A 207 -8.05 -49.65 3.74
N LEU A 208 -8.67 -48.52 4.08
CA LEU A 208 -10.12 -48.35 4.03
C LEU A 208 -10.62 -47.73 2.71
N LYS A 209 -9.75 -47.03 1.97
CA LYS A 209 -10.13 -46.28 0.76
C LYS A 209 -9.84 -47.06 -0.52
N GLN A 210 -10.75 -47.02 -1.49
CA GLN A 210 -10.45 -47.42 -2.87
C GLN A 210 -9.49 -46.42 -3.53
N HIS A 211 -8.45 -46.95 -4.19
CA HIS A 211 -7.36 -46.14 -4.73
C HIS A 211 -7.69 -45.53 -6.10
N SER A 212 -7.34 -44.26 -6.25
CA SER A 212 -7.34 -43.53 -7.54
C SER A 212 -5.92 -43.11 -7.91
N GLN A 213 -5.65 -42.99 -9.22
CA GLN A 213 -4.39 -42.43 -9.73
C GLN A 213 -4.11 -40.99 -9.24
N GLN A 214 -5.14 -40.26 -8.77
CA GLN A 214 -5.00 -38.88 -8.29
C GLN A 214 -4.83 -38.74 -6.78
N ASP A 215 -4.83 -39.85 -6.03
CA ASP A 215 -4.76 -39.83 -4.58
C ASP A 215 -3.54 -39.07 -4.04
N GLY A 216 -2.37 -39.24 -4.68
CA GLY A 216 -1.16 -38.50 -4.31
C GLY A 216 -1.30 -36.98 -4.50
N LEU A 217 -2.01 -36.54 -5.55
CA LEU A 217 -2.26 -35.13 -5.80
C LEU A 217 -3.21 -34.53 -4.76
N TYR A 218 -4.29 -35.25 -4.40
CA TYR A 218 -5.22 -34.79 -3.36
C TYR A 218 -4.55 -34.73 -2.00
N PHE A 219 -3.79 -35.77 -1.63
CA PHE A 219 -3.04 -35.79 -0.38
C PHE A 219 -2.03 -34.65 -0.30
N SER A 220 -1.25 -34.40 -1.36
CA SER A 220 -0.29 -33.30 -1.39
C SER A 220 -0.96 -31.93 -1.21
N LYS A 221 -2.02 -31.63 -1.98
CA LYS A 221 -2.73 -30.35 -1.87
C LYS A 221 -3.40 -30.15 -0.51
N LEU A 222 -3.99 -31.20 0.05
CA LEU A 222 -4.59 -31.14 1.38
C LEU A 222 -3.52 -30.99 2.47
N THR A 223 -2.36 -31.63 2.31
CA THR A 223 -1.23 -31.47 3.24
C THR A 223 -0.69 -30.04 3.21
N GLU A 224 -0.51 -29.44 2.03
CA GLU A 224 -0.15 -28.03 1.91
C GLU A 224 -1.19 -27.12 2.59
N ALA A 225 -2.48 -27.36 2.36
CA ALA A 225 -3.55 -26.59 3.00
C ALA A 225 -3.53 -26.74 4.53
N SER A 226 -3.32 -27.96 5.03
CA SER A 226 -3.22 -28.25 6.47
C SER A 226 -1.99 -27.59 7.10
N ILE A 227 -0.83 -27.61 6.44
CA ILE A 227 0.38 -26.92 6.93
C ILE A 227 0.13 -25.42 7.04
N LEU A 228 -0.48 -24.82 6.02
CA LEU A 228 -0.84 -23.40 6.02
C LEU A 228 -1.83 -23.08 7.16
N LEU A 229 -2.84 -23.91 7.39
CA LEU A 229 -3.81 -23.71 8.48
C LEU A 229 -3.17 -23.84 9.87
N VAL A 230 -2.33 -24.86 10.08
CA VAL A 230 -1.59 -25.03 11.36
C VAL A 230 -0.65 -23.85 11.58
N GLY A 231 0.05 -23.39 10.55
CA GLY A 231 0.88 -22.19 10.61
C GLY A 231 0.08 -20.93 10.92
N ALA A 232 -1.10 -20.76 10.31
CA ALA A 232 -1.98 -19.64 10.57
C ALA A 232 -2.50 -19.63 12.02
N LEU A 233 -2.87 -20.80 12.55
CA LEU A 233 -3.29 -20.95 13.95
C LEU A 233 -2.15 -20.62 14.92
N ALA A 234 -0.94 -21.09 14.63
CA ALA A 234 0.24 -20.79 15.44
C ALA A 234 0.55 -19.29 15.46
N LEU A 235 0.59 -18.64 14.29
CA LEU A 235 0.82 -17.20 14.16
C LEU A 235 -0.29 -16.37 14.81
N SER A 236 -1.56 -16.78 14.65
CA SER A 236 -2.70 -16.10 15.26
C SER A 236 -2.66 -16.23 16.78
N GLY A 237 -2.36 -17.43 17.31
CA GLY A 237 -2.20 -17.67 18.75
C GLY A 237 -1.04 -16.89 19.35
N PHE A 238 0.09 -16.81 18.65
CA PHE A 238 1.23 -15.98 19.03
C PHE A 238 0.83 -14.50 19.09
N THR A 239 0.23 -13.99 18.01
CA THR A 239 -0.23 -12.59 17.93
C THR A 239 -1.23 -12.28 19.04
N TRP A 240 -2.20 -13.17 19.28
CA TRP A 240 -3.21 -13.02 20.34
C TRP A 240 -2.59 -12.95 21.73
N THR A 241 -1.66 -13.85 22.03
CA THR A 241 -0.99 -13.91 23.34
C THR A 241 -0.22 -12.62 23.62
N GLU A 242 0.44 -12.07 22.61
CA GLU A 242 1.24 -10.84 22.73
C GLU A 242 0.34 -9.61 22.86
N ILE A 243 -0.77 -9.57 22.12
CA ILE A 243 -1.83 -8.57 22.32
C ILE A 243 -2.32 -8.61 23.77
N GLN A 244 -2.68 -9.78 24.30
CA GLN A 244 -3.16 -9.91 25.68
C GLN A 244 -2.13 -9.43 26.71
N LYS A 245 -0.84 -9.74 26.51
CA LYS A 245 0.24 -9.20 27.36
C LYS A 245 0.32 -7.68 27.29
N ALA A 246 0.20 -7.11 26.10
CA ALA A 246 0.19 -5.66 25.94
C ALA A 246 -1.02 -4.98 26.59
N TYR A 247 -2.21 -5.60 26.50
CA TYR A 247 -3.41 -5.14 27.22
C TYR A 247 -3.21 -5.21 28.74
N ALA A 248 -2.66 -6.32 29.26
CA ALA A 248 -2.40 -6.48 30.69
C ALA A 248 -1.37 -5.44 31.19
N ALA A 249 -0.27 -5.26 30.47
CA ALA A 249 0.76 -4.27 30.81
C ALA A 249 0.22 -2.82 30.77
N ALA A 250 -0.61 -2.49 29.78
CA ALA A 250 -1.25 -1.17 29.69
C ALA A 250 -2.22 -0.92 30.85
N LEU A 251 -3.00 -1.93 31.25
CA LEU A 251 -3.93 -1.85 32.38
C LEU A 251 -3.19 -1.67 33.71
N GLU A 252 -2.06 -2.36 33.90
CA GLU A 252 -1.23 -2.26 35.11
C GLU A 252 -0.50 -0.91 35.21
N ALA A 253 -0.01 -0.38 34.08
CA ALA A 253 0.72 0.90 34.05
C ALA A 253 -0.20 2.13 34.02
N GLY A 254 -1.49 1.96 33.75
CA GLY A 254 -2.41 3.07 33.47
C GLY A 254 -2.05 3.83 32.19
N GLU A 255 -1.31 3.19 31.28
CA GLU A 255 -0.81 3.76 30.03
C GLU A 255 -1.68 3.37 28.83
N SER A 256 -1.52 4.07 27.71
CA SER A 256 -2.22 3.73 26.46
C SER A 256 -1.69 2.41 25.89
N LEU A 257 -2.59 1.64 25.26
CA LEU A 257 -2.25 0.37 24.59
C LEU A 257 -1.08 0.50 23.59
N SER A 258 -0.26 -0.56 23.48
CA SER A 258 0.79 -0.64 22.45
C SER A 258 0.23 -0.44 21.04
N ILE A 259 0.98 0.19 20.14
CA ILE A 259 0.44 0.58 18.81
C ILE A 259 0.20 -0.64 17.92
N TYR A 260 1.07 -1.65 18.02
CA TYR A 260 0.97 -2.85 17.19
C TYR A 260 -0.32 -3.64 17.47
N SER A 261 -0.74 -3.71 18.74
CA SER A 261 -1.95 -4.45 19.10
C SER A 261 -3.17 -3.78 18.49
N GLN A 262 -3.19 -2.46 18.49
CA GLN A 262 -4.24 -1.66 17.91
C GLN A 262 -4.26 -1.75 16.38
N LEU A 263 -3.09 -1.76 15.72
CA LEU A 263 -2.98 -2.00 14.28
C LEU A 263 -3.51 -3.37 13.87
N VAL A 264 -3.24 -4.42 14.65
CA VAL A 264 -3.82 -5.75 14.42
C VAL A 264 -5.34 -5.71 14.57
N THR A 265 -5.85 -5.08 15.62
CA THR A 265 -7.30 -4.91 15.88
C THR A 265 -8.00 -4.16 14.74
N ILE A 266 -7.46 -3.00 14.30
CA ILE A 266 -8.00 -2.22 13.18
C ILE A 266 -7.96 -3.04 11.89
N SER A 267 -6.83 -3.72 11.61
CA SER A 267 -6.68 -4.56 10.43
C SER A 267 -7.70 -5.70 10.42
N ALA A 268 -7.92 -6.35 11.55
CA ALA A 268 -8.95 -7.36 11.72
C ALA A 268 -10.36 -6.78 11.48
N GLY A 269 -10.64 -5.58 12.00
CA GLY A 269 -11.90 -4.90 11.74
C GLY A 269 -12.13 -4.58 10.26
N ILE A 270 -11.11 -4.11 9.53
CA ILE A 270 -11.18 -3.89 8.08
C ILE A 270 -11.46 -5.21 7.35
N VAL A 271 -10.78 -6.30 7.73
CA VAL A 271 -11.04 -7.63 7.15
C VAL A 271 -12.50 -8.06 7.42
N LEU A 272 -13.03 -7.84 8.62
CA LEU A 272 -14.42 -8.12 8.94
C LEU A 272 -15.40 -7.26 8.11
N LEU A 273 -15.10 -5.99 7.82
CA LEU A 273 -15.92 -5.18 6.91
C LEU A 273 -15.92 -5.72 5.48
N ILE A 274 -14.76 -6.12 4.97
CA ILE A 274 -14.64 -6.72 3.64
C ILE A 274 -15.46 -8.02 3.58
N LEU A 275 -15.33 -8.89 4.59
CA LEU A 275 -16.10 -10.13 4.69
C LEU A 275 -17.60 -9.85 4.82
N SER A 276 -17.99 -8.86 5.64
CA SER A 276 -19.37 -8.41 5.77
C SER A 276 -19.94 -8.00 4.40
N TRP A 277 -19.20 -7.20 3.63
CA TRP A 277 -19.59 -6.79 2.27
C TRP A 277 -19.71 -7.98 1.31
N ILE A 278 -18.79 -8.94 1.34
CA ILE A 278 -18.84 -10.16 0.52
C ILE A 278 -20.10 -10.97 0.85
N VAL A 279 -20.38 -11.18 2.15
CA VAL A 279 -21.55 -11.93 2.62
C VAL A 279 -22.84 -11.20 2.24
N TRP A 280 -22.90 -9.88 2.44
CA TRP A 280 -24.02 -9.03 2.04
C TRP A 280 -24.32 -9.15 0.55
N ARG A 281 -23.30 -8.96 -0.31
CA ARG A 281 -23.44 -9.06 -1.77
C ARG A 281 -23.97 -10.43 -2.20
N SER A 282 -23.50 -11.50 -1.55
CA SER A 282 -23.94 -12.87 -1.85
C SER A 282 -25.42 -13.14 -1.54
N ALA A 283 -26.06 -12.33 -0.68
CA ALA A 283 -27.48 -12.46 -0.35
C ALA A 283 -28.39 -12.07 -1.53
N SER A 284 -27.95 -11.13 -2.38
CA SER A 284 -28.73 -10.63 -3.52
C SER A 284 -28.95 -11.65 -4.66
N HIS A 285 -28.16 -12.71 -4.72
CA HIS A 285 -28.19 -13.70 -5.80
C HIS A 285 -28.91 -15.01 -5.42
N ARG A 286 -29.66 -15.04 -4.30
CA ARG A 286 -30.29 -16.26 -3.78
C ARG A 286 -31.81 -16.19 -3.84
N SER A 287 -32.43 -17.30 -4.24
CA SER A 287 -33.88 -17.46 -4.35
C SER A 287 -34.56 -17.85 -3.03
N SER A 288 -33.81 -18.30 -2.01
CA SER A 288 -34.36 -18.77 -0.73
C SER A 288 -34.33 -17.68 0.36
N THR A 289 -35.50 -17.33 0.89
CA THR A 289 -35.67 -16.32 1.95
C THR A 289 -34.86 -16.62 3.22
N THR A 290 -34.81 -17.88 3.65
CA THR A 290 -34.05 -18.29 4.86
C THR A 290 -32.54 -18.17 4.66
N SER A 291 -32.03 -18.56 3.48
CA SER A 291 -30.61 -18.35 3.15
C SER A 291 -30.25 -16.87 3.06
N THR A 292 -31.16 -16.03 2.56
CA THR A 292 -30.96 -14.59 2.47
C THR A 292 -30.92 -13.98 3.88
N LEU A 293 -31.89 -14.32 4.73
CA LEU A 293 -31.95 -13.84 6.12
C LEU A 293 -30.67 -14.20 6.91
N PHE A 294 -30.22 -15.46 6.82
CA PHE A 294 -29.01 -15.90 7.51
C PHE A 294 -27.76 -15.14 7.07
N ARG A 295 -27.62 -14.86 5.76
CA ARG A 295 -26.49 -14.09 5.23
C ARG A 295 -26.57 -12.61 5.62
N LEU A 296 -27.75 -12.01 5.61
CA LEU A 296 -27.93 -10.63 6.09
C LEU A 296 -27.57 -10.50 7.57
N ALA A 297 -28.03 -11.45 8.40
CA ALA A 297 -27.68 -11.51 9.81
C ALA A 297 -26.16 -11.70 10.02
N ALA A 298 -25.53 -12.60 9.26
CA ALA A 298 -24.08 -12.79 9.31
C ALA A 298 -23.31 -11.54 8.87
N ALA A 299 -23.75 -10.85 7.82
CA ALA A 299 -23.15 -9.60 7.36
C ALA A 299 -23.26 -8.51 8.45
N ALA A 300 -24.43 -8.37 9.07
CA ALA A 300 -24.64 -7.43 10.17
C ALA A 300 -23.74 -7.75 11.38
N ALA A 301 -23.64 -9.03 11.79
CA ALA A 301 -22.76 -9.44 12.88
C ALA A 301 -21.28 -9.14 12.59
N LEU A 302 -20.80 -9.41 11.37
CA LEU A 302 -19.44 -9.07 10.95
C LEU A 302 -19.20 -7.56 10.92
N ALA A 303 -20.18 -6.76 10.48
CA ALA A 303 -20.08 -5.30 10.48
C ALA A 303 -20.01 -4.73 11.90
N THR A 304 -20.81 -5.25 12.83
CA THR A 304 -20.77 -4.86 14.24
C THR A 304 -19.42 -5.25 14.87
N GLY A 305 -18.93 -6.46 14.61
CA GLY A 305 -17.59 -6.87 15.06
C GLY A 305 -16.49 -5.96 14.51
N ALA A 306 -16.59 -5.56 13.24
CA ALA A 306 -15.67 -4.61 12.66
C ALA A 306 -15.72 -3.23 13.32
N TRP A 307 -16.92 -2.73 13.61
CA TRP A 307 -17.10 -1.43 14.29
C TRP A 307 -16.42 -1.42 15.65
N ILE A 308 -16.59 -2.48 16.44
CA ILE A 308 -15.94 -2.63 17.76
C ILE A 308 -14.42 -2.59 17.61
N LEU A 309 -13.87 -3.34 16.65
CA LEU A 309 -12.43 -3.44 16.44
C LEU A 309 -11.80 -2.16 15.86
N ILE A 310 -12.50 -1.46 14.97
CA ILE A 310 -12.04 -0.18 14.39
C ILE A 310 -12.22 0.98 15.37
N GLY A 311 -13.16 0.88 16.31
CA GLY A 311 -13.41 1.88 17.34
C GLY A 311 -12.20 2.22 18.21
N GLU A 312 -11.19 1.36 18.25
CA GLU A 312 -9.90 1.57 18.92
C GLU A 312 -8.94 2.51 18.17
N LEU A 313 -9.25 2.89 16.92
CA LEU A 313 -8.42 3.76 16.09
C LEU A 313 -7.97 5.07 16.78
N PRO A 314 -8.82 5.77 17.58
CA PRO A 314 -8.41 6.97 18.32
C PRO A 314 -7.34 6.68 19.38
N SER A 315 -7.42 5.53 20.06
CA SER A 315 -6.43 5.08 21.05
C SER A 315 -5.07 4.76 20.39
N ALA A 316 -5.09 4.36 19.10
CA ALA A 316 -3.89 3.92 18.37
C ALA A 316 -3.07 5.12 17.93
N ILE A 317 -3.80 6.15 17.51
CA ILE A 317 -3.29 7.49 17.22
C ILE A 317 -2.69 8.12 18.49
N ALA A 318 -3.28 7.86 19.66
CA ALA A 318 -2.80 8.40 20.94
C ALA A 318 -1.51 7.73 21.47
N ALA A 319 -1.30 6.44 21.16
CA ALA A 319 -0.14 5.65 21.57
C ALA A 319 1.07 5.77 20.62
N GLY A 320 0.83 6.08 19.33
CA GLY A 320 1.85 6.24 18.29
C GLY A 320 2.74 7.47 18.43
N ASN A 321 3.68 7.67 17.48
CA ASN A 321 4.15 9.03 17.22
C ASN A 321 2.93 9.85 16.78
N ARG A 322 2.39 10.63 17.72
CA ARG A 322 1.15 11.38 17.56
C ARG A 322 1.20 12.31 16.35
N ASP A 323 2.37 12.87 16.05
CA ASP A 323 2.54 13.78 14.92
C ASP A 323 2.44 13.03 13.58
N TRP A 324 2.99 11.82 13.48
CA TRP A 324 2.86 10.99 12.28
C TRP A 324 1.41 10.63 11.98
N TRP A 325 0.65 10.18 12.98
CA TRP A 325 -0.75 9.81 12.78
C TRP A 325 -1.65 11.01 12.51
N ARG A 326 -1.45 12.12 13.22
CA ARG A 326 -2.12 13.39 12.91
C ARG A 326 -1.82 13.84 11.49
N GLY A 327 -0.57 13.66 11.03
CA GLY A 327 -0.20 14.00 9.67
C GLY A 327 -0.79 13.08 8.62
N LEU A 328 -0.88 11.78 8.87
CA LEU A 328 -1.63 10.86 8.01
C LEU A 328 -3.11 11.23 7.95
N GLN A 329 -3.74 11.54 9.09
CA GLN A 329 -5.13 11.98 9.15
C GLN A 329 -5.34 13.28 8.35
N ALA A 330 -4.49 14.28 8.54
CA ALA A 330 -4.53 15.52 7.77
C ALA A 330 -4.34 15.27 6.26
N THR A 331 -3.50 14.31 5.88
CA THR A 331 -3.29 13.90 4.47
C THR A 331 -4.54 13.27 3.89
N VAL A 332 -5.21 12.40 4.64
CA VAL A 332 -6.47 11.75 4.22
C VAL A 332 -7.58 12.79 4.09
N PHE A 333 -7.73 13.68 5.07
CA PHE A 333 -8.69 14.78 4.98
C PHE A 333 -8.40 15.73 3.82
N PHE A 334 -7.13 16.04 3.59
CA PHE A 334 -6.69 16.82 2.44
C PHE A 334 -7.06 16.13 1.12
N ALA A 335 -6.78 14.83 0.98
CA ALA A 335 -7.09 14.06 -0.21
C ALA A 335 -8.61 13.96 -0.46
N ILE A 336 -9.39 13.58 0.55
CA ILE A 336 -10.85 13.42 0.44
C ILE A 336 -11.55 14.78 0.23
N GLY A 337 -11.05 15.86 0.82
CA GLY A 337 -11.60 17.18 0.62
C GLY A 337 -11.27 17.77 -0.77
N THR A 338 -10.09 17.45 -1.29
CA THR A 338 -9.60 18.01 -2.55
C THR A 338 -10.14 17.25 -3.76
N ILE A 339 -9.91 15.94 -3.85
CA ILE A 339 -10.08 15.19 -5.10
C ILE A 339 -11.53 15.21 -5.61
N PRO A 340 -12.56 14.87 -4.80
CA PRO A 340 -13.94 14.87 -5.26
C PRO A 340 -14.41 16.27 -5.64
N LEU A 341 -14.10 17.28 -4.82
CA LEU A 341 -14.50 18.67 -5.07
C LEU A 341 -13.88 19.19 -6.37
N GLN A 342 -12.58 18.96 -6.55
CA GLN A 342 -11.83 19.30 -7.75
C GLN A 342 -12.45 18.66 -9.00
N PHE A 343 -12.76 17.36 -8.96
CA PHE A 343 -13.31 16.64 -10.12
C PHE A 343 -14.74 17.06 -10.45
N ILE A 344 -15.58 17.27 -9.44
CA ILE A 344 -16.96 17.75 -9.64
C ILE A 344 -16.93 19.11 -10.35
N ILE A 345 -16.11 20.04 -9.87
CA ILE A 345 -15.99 21.37 -10.49
C ILE A 345 -15.40 21.25 -11.90
N ALA A 346 -14.29 20.52 -12.06
CA ALA A 346 -13.61 20.37 -13.33
C ALA A 346 -14.50 19.72 -14.40
N LEU A 347 -15.23 18.66 -14.07
CA LEU A 347 -16.16 17.99 -14.98
C LEU A 347 -17.35 18.88 -15.33
N THR A 348 -17.88 19.64 -14.37
CA THR A 348 -18.94 20.62 -14.61
C THR A 348 -18.47 21.70 -15.58
N LEU A 349 -17.28 22.28 -15.35
CA LEU A 349 -16.70 23.27 -16.26
C LEU A 349 -16.40 22.66 -17.64
N ALA A 350 -15.88 21.44 -17.70
CA ALA A 350 -15.58 20.75 -18.94
C ALA A 350 -16.85 20.52 -19.78
N THR A 351 -17.93 20.04 -19.16
CA THR A 351 -19.21 19.82 -19.86
C THR A 351 -19.86 21.12 -20.35
N ILE A 352 -19.72 22.23 -19.61
CA ILE A 352 -20.17 23.55 -20.06
C ILE A 352 -19.32 24.03 -21.26
N LEU A 353 -17.99 23.93 -21.16
CA LEU A 353 -17.04 24.40 -22.18
C LEU A 353 -16.90 23.46 -23.40
N PHE A 354 -17.48 22.27 -23.32
CA PHE A 354 -17.61 21.34 -24.44
C PHE A 354 -18.72 21.76 -25.40
N GLN A 355 -19.72 22.52 -24.92
CA GLN A 355 -20.74 23.11 -25.79
C GLN A 355 -20.14 24.23 -26.65
N ASP A 356 -20.74 24.50 -27.80
CA ASP A 356 -20.33 25.57 -28.71
C ASP A 356 -20.76 26.96 -28.20
N ILE A 357 -20.17 27.37 -27.08
CA ILE A 357 -20.34 28.71 -26.51
C ILE A 357 -19.36 29.71 -27.13
N LYS A 358 -19.79 30.96 -27.28
CA LYS A 358 -18.92 32.06 -27.71
C LYS A 358 -17.86 32.33 -26.64
N GLY A 359 -16.59 32.46 -27.04
CA GLY A 359 -15.48 32.75 -26.12
C GLY A 359 -14.90 31.53 -25.37
N LYS A 360 -15.24 30.29 -25.76
CA LYS A 360 -14.75 29.06 -25.09
C LYS A 360 -13.23 29.01 -24.89
N THR A 361 -12.45 29.51 -25.84
CA THR A 361 -10.97 29.56 -25.73
C THR A 361 -10.53 30.46 -24.58
N LEU A 362 -11.12 31.65 -24.43
CA LEU A 362 -10.77 32.58 -23.35
C LEU A 362 -11.08 31.98 -21.98
N PHE A 363 -12.26 31.36 -21.82
CA PHE A 363 -12.61 30.70 -20.55
C PHE A 363 -11.66 29.53 -20.22
N ARG A 364 -11.28 28.71 -21.21
CA ARG A 364 -10.27 27.66 -21.01
C ARG A 364 -8.94 28.23 -20.54
N MET A 365 -8.49 29.34 -21.12
CA MET A 365 -7.25 30.01 -20.72
C MET A 365 -7.35 30.55 -19.29
N ILE A 366 -8.45 31.22 -18.92
CA ILE A 366 -8.66 31.77 -17.57
C ILE A 366 -8.68 30.65 -16.53
N TYR A 367 -9.43 29.57 -16.77
CA TYR A 367 -9.52 28.47 -15.80
C TYR A 367 -8.24 27.65 -15.70
N PHE A 368 -7.43 27.56 -16.77
CA PHE A 368 -6.16 26.86 -16.75
C PHE A 368 -5.00 27.70 -16.19
N MET A 369 -5.12 29.03 -16.20
CA MET A 369 -4.10 29.96 -15.70
C MET A 369 -3.57 29.65 -14.28
N PRO A 370 -4.42 29.31 -13.28
CA PRO A 370 -3.96 28.97 -11.94
C PRO A 370 -2.91 27.85 -11.89
N TYR A 371 -3.04 26.85 -12.77
CA TYR A 371 -2.13 25.70 -12.82
C TYR A 371 -0.73 26.08 -13.32
N ILE A 372 -0.64 27.10 -14.18
CA ILE A 372 0.63 27.59 -14.73
C ILE A 372 1.37 28.51 -13.74
N ALA A 373 0.62 29.15 -12.83
CA ALA A 373 1.18 30.13 -11.93
C ALA A 373 2.21 29.50 -10.95
N PRO A 374 3.25 30.24 -10.52
CA PRO A 374 4.25 29.72 -9.59
C PRO A 374 3.63 29.29 -8.26
N LEU A 375 3.62 27.97 -7.99
CA LEU A 375 2.90 27.35 -6.86
C LEU A 375 3.22 27.97 -5.49
N VAL A 376 4.51 28.25 -5.22
CA VAL A 376 4.95 28.84 -3.95
C VAL A 376 4.50 30.30 -3.82
N GLY A 377 4.61 31.08 -4.90
CA GLY A 377 4.21 32.48 -4.92
C GLY A 377 2.70 32.65 -4.77
N THR A 378 1.90 31.83 -5.46
CA THR A 378 0.44 31.85 -5.33
C THR A 378 -0.02 31.36 -3.96
N ALA A 379 0.64 30.34 -3.39
CA ALA A 379 0.36 29.91 -2.02
C ALA A 379 0.65 31.02 -0.99
N ALA A 380 1.72 31.80 -1.17
CA ALA A 380 2.02 32.96 -0.33
C ALA A 380 0.95 34.06 -0.45
N ALA A 381 0.44 34.32 -1.66
CA ALA A 381 -0.68 35.24 -1.86
C ALA A 381 -1.96 34.73 -1.17
N PHE A 382 -2.27 33.44 -1.30
CA PHE A 382 -3.42 32.82 -0.62
C PHE A 382 -3.30 32.87 0.91
N ARG A 383 -2.08 32.79 1.45
CA ARG A 383 -1.84 32.99 2.89
C ARG A 383 -2.27 34.38 3.36
N ILE A 384 -2.15 35.41 2.54
CA ILE A 384 -2.63 36.77 2.85
C ILE A 384 -4.16 36.84 2.72
N ILE A 385 -4.71 36.28 1.65
CA ILE A 385 -6.16 36.24 1.36
C ILE A 385 -6.92 35.56 2.50
N PHE A 386 -6.44 34.40 2.94
CA PHE A 386 -7.00 33.57 4.01
C PHE A 386 -6.32 33.82 5.37
N SER A 387 -5.76 35.02 5.59
CA SER A 387 -5.27 35.39 6.91
C SER A 387 -6.45 35.64 7.87
N GLY A 388 -6.29 35.33 9.16
CA GLY A 388 -7.34 35.54 10.16
C GLY A 388 -7.62 37.01 10.52
N ARG A 389 -7.05 37.98 9.78
CA ARG A 389 -7.27 39.40 10.03
C ARG A 389 -8.65 39.82 9.51
N ALA A 390 -9.33 40.75 10.20
CA ALA A 390 -10.67 41.18 9.81
C ALA A 390 -10.69 41.91 8.44
N ASP A 391 -9.60 42.60 8.11
CA ASP A 391 -9.37 43.31 6.84
C ASP A 391 -8.81 42.41 5.72
N ALA A 392 -8.53 41.14 6.00
CA ALA A 392 -8.06 40.21 4.98
C ALA A 392 -9.10 40.06 3.86
N PRO A 393 -8.69 39.92 2.58
CA PRO A 393 -9.62 39.89 1.45
C PRO A 393 -10.79 38.91 1.61
N MET A 394 -10.54 37.71 2.13
CA MET A 394 -11.60 36.73 2.35
C MET A 394 -12.55 37.14 3.49
N ASN A 395 -12.03 37.68 4.60
CA ASN A 395 -12.87 38.17 5.69
C ASN A 395 -13.64 39.44 5.32
N ALA A 396 -13.06 40.32 4.51
CA ALA A 396 -13.75 41.46 3.94
C ALA A 396 -14.91 41.02 3.04
N LEU A 397 -14.73 39.96 2.24
CA LEU A 397 -15.83 39.37 1.47
C LEU A 397 -16.91 38.81 2.40
N LEU A 398 -16.55 38.07 3.45
CA LEU A 398 -17.52 37.54 4.42
C LEU A 398 -18.33 38.66 5.10
N THR A 399 -17.69 39.75 5.50
CA THR A 399 -18.39 40.87 6.15
C THR A 399 -19.32 41.61 5.18
N THR A 400 -18.99 41.69 3.88
CA THR A 400 -19.90 42.29 2.87
C THR A 400 -21.23 41.54 2.73
N ILE A 401 -21.23 40.23 2.99
CA ILE A 401 -22.44 39.39 2.98
C ILE A 401 -23.03 39.18 4.39
N GLY A 402 -22.58 39.96 5.38
CA GLY A 402 -23.10 39.94 6.75
C GLY A 402 -22.58 38.83 7.66
N LEU A 403 -21.56 38.07 7.23
CA LEU A 403 -20.94 37.01 8.03
C LEU A 403 -19.79 37.55 8.90
N LYS A 404 -19.56 36.88 10.04
CA LYS A 404 -18.46 37.23 10.95
C LYS A 404 -17.10 36.80 10.34
N PRO A 405 -16.03 37.57 10.56
CA PRO A 405 -14.68 37.16 10.19
C PRO A 405 -14.31 35.81 10.82
N LEU A 406 -13.60 34.97 10.07
CA LEU A 406 -13.12 33.66 10.51
C LEU A 406 -11.60 33.70 10.71
N GLY A 407 -11.10 32.78 11.56
CA GLY A 407 -9.67 32.62 11.79
C GLY A 407 -8.91 32.01 10.59
N TRP A 408 -9.61 31.32 9.69
CA TRP A 408 -9.05 30.68 8.49
C TRP A 408 -7.78 29.86 8.80
N LEU A 409 -6.61 30.29 8.29
CA LEU A 409 -5.34 29.60 8.49
C LEU A 409 -4.86 29.55 9.95
N ASN A 410 -5.47 30.36 10.83
CA ASN A 410 -5.18 30.34 12.27
C ASN A 410 -6.12 29.41 13.06
N GLU A 411 -7.12 28.81 12.42
CA GLU A 411 -8.18 28.09 13.12
C GLU A 411 -7.93 26.56 13.11
N PRO A 412 -7.55 25.96 14.25
CA PRO A 412 -7.32 24.52 14.36
C PRO A 412 -8.61 23.71 14.45
N ALA A 413 -9.76 24.31 14.78
CA ALA A 413 -11.01 23.56 14.94
C ALA A 413 -11.50 22.95 13.62
N GLY A 414 -12.03 21.73 13.73
CA GLY A 414 -12.65 21.01 12.61
C GLY A 414 -13.89 21.73 12.08
N ILE A 415 -14.08 21.75 10.76
CA ILE A 415 -15.20 22.48 10.15
C ILE A 415 -16.57 21.98 10.62
N MET A 416 -16.72 20.67 10.87
CA MET A 416 -17.99 20.12 11.38
C MET A 416 -18.21 20.54 12.84
N GLN A 417 -17.14 20.63 13.64
CA GLN A 417 -17.20 21.14 15.00
C GLN A 417 -17.61 22.62 15.03
N LEU A 418 -17.10 23.43 14.09
CA LEU A 418 -17.47 24.84 13.96
C LEU A 418 -18.95 25.02 13.56
N ILE A 419 -19.49 24.14 12.70
CA ILE A 419 -20.89 24.19 12.27
C ILE A 419 -21.84 23.77 13.40
N VAL A 420 -21.52 22.68 14.11
CA VAL A 420 -22.35 22.17 15.22
C VAL A 420 -22.26 23.08 16.46
N GLY A 421 -21.17 23.84 16.57
CA GLY A 421 -20.92 24.76 17.68
C GLY A 421 -20.42 24.04 18.93
N SER A 422 -20.11 24.80 19.97
CA SER A 422 -19.48 24.30 21.21
C SER A 422 -20.42 23.51 22.13
N ARG A 423 -21.66 23.24 21.72
CA ARG A 423 -22.66 22.54 22.55
C ARG A 423 -22.50 21.02 22.51
N PHE A 424 -21.89 20.49 21.45
CA PHE A 424 -21.63 19.06 21.28
C PHE A 424 -20.16 18.87 20.95
N ASP A 425 -19.45 18.09 21.75
CA ASP A 425 -18.06 17.74 21.49
C ASP A 425 -18.02 16.56 20.52
N LEU A 426 -17.66 16.84 19.26
CA LEU A 426 -17.59 15.79 18.24
C LEU A 426 -16.28 15.02 18.39
N PRO A 427 -16.32 13.68 18.26
CA PRO A 427 -15.11 12.89 18.12
C PRO A 427 -14.22 13.43 16.98
N THR A 428 -12.89 13.36 17.14
CA THR A 428 -11.91 13.91 16.20
C THR A 428 -12.08 13.47 14.73
N TRP A 429 -12.59 12.26 14.50
CA TRP A 429 -12.88 11.75 13.16
C TRP A 429 -14.14 12.37 12.53
N LEU A 430 -15.11 12.78 13.36
CA LEU A 430 -16.37 13.41 12.94
C LEU A 430 -16.26 14.94 12.89
N ALA A 431 -15.30 15.52 13.62
CA ALA A 431 -15.00 16.96 13.61
C ALA A 431 -14.56 17.46 12.21
N GLY A 432 -14.04 16.58 11.35
CA GLY A 432 -13.60 16.88 9.99
C GLY A 432 -12.26 17.63 9.92
N PRO A 433 -11.84 18.08 8.71
CA PRO A 433 -10.62 18.87 8.53
C PRO A 433 -10.71 20.19 9.32
N SER A 434 -9.57 20.65 9.84
CA SER A 434 -9.51 21.99 10.43
C SER A 434 -9.82 23.07 9.40
N LEU A 435 -10.37 24.20 9.84
CA LEU A 435 -10.64 25.31 8.92
C LEU A 435 -9.36 25.81 8.23
N ALA A 436 -8.22 25.74 8.91
CA ALA A 436 -6.91 26.00 8.30
C ALA A 436 -6.61 25.03 7.15
N LEU A 437 -6.86 23.74 7.32
CA LEU A 437 -6.68 22.74 6.25
C LEU A 437 -7.70 22.95 5.10
N VAL A 438 -8.92 23.39 5.40
CA VAL A 438 -9.93 23.73 4.38
C VAL A 438 -9.45 24.86 3.48
N ALA A 439 -8.82 25.91 4.01
CA ALA A 439 -8.23 26.97 3.17
C ALA A 439 -7.15 26.44 2.21
N ILE A 440 -6.36 25.47 2.66
CA ILE A 440 -5.33 24.80 1.83
C ILE A 440 -5.98 23.90 0.78
N ILE A 441 -7.07 23.18 1.11
CA ILE A 441 -7.88 22.41 0.16
C ILE A 441 -8.42 23.32 -0.94
N LEU A 442 -9.00 24.48 -0.59
CA LEU A 442 -9.52 25.43 -1.55
C LEU A 442 -8.44 25.95 -2.50
N PHE A 443 -7.23 26.22 -1.99
CA PHE A 443 -6.09 26.57 -2.83
C PHE A 443 -5.74 25.45 -3.82
N ASN A 444 -5.68 24.19 -3.37
CA ASN A 444 -5.35 23.09 -4.25
C ASN A 444 -6.43 22.88 -5.33
N VAL A 445 -7.71 22.93 -4.94
CA VAL A 445 -8.84 22.86 -5.88
C VAL A 445 -8.73 23.97 -6.94
N TRP A 446 -8.53 25.22 -6.51
CA TRP A 446 -8.36 26.36 -7.43
C TRP A 446 -7.19 26.16 -8.40
N THR A 447 -6.07 25.61 -7.92
CA THR A 447 -4.87 25.38 -8.73
C THR A 447 -5.08 24.30 -9.80
N TYR A 448 -5.74 23.19 -9.45
CA TYR A 448 -5.79 22.00 -10.32
C TYR A 448 -7.11 21.81 -11.09
N VAL A 449 -8.20 22.50 -10.72
CA VAL A 449 -9.50 22.42 -11.44
C VAL A 449 -9.34 22.69 -12.94
N GLY A 450 -8.50 23.67 -13.31
CA GLY A 450 -8.24 24.00 -14.71
C GLY A 450 -7.56 22.87 -15.49
N PHE A 451 -6.55 22.25 -14.88
CA PHE A 451 -5.83 21.12 -15.47
C PHE A 451 -6.78 19.94 -15.71
N ASP A 452 -7.53 19.54 -14.70
CA ASP A 452 -8.49 18.44 -14.81
C ASP A 452 -9.59 18.74 -15.83
N MET A 453 -10.07 19.98 -15.89
CA MET A 453 -11.09 20.41 -16.85
C MET A 453 -10.61 20.22 -18.29
N VAL A 454 -9.36 20.58 -18.60
CA VAL A 454 -8.79 20.40 -19.94
C VAL A 454 -8.67 18.92 -20.30
N ILE A 455 -8.27 18.07 -19.35
CA ILE A 455 -8.19 16.62 -19.57
C ILE A 455 -9.58 16.01 -19.75
N PHE A 456 -10.56 16.41 -18.94
CA PHE A 456 -11.96 16.00 -19.13
C PHE A 456 -12.52 16.45 -20.48
N LEU A 457 -12.17 17.64 -20.94
CA LEU A 457 -12.59 18.14 -22.25
C LEU A 457 -12.02 17.28 -23.39
N ALA A 458 -10.75 16.86 -23.29
CA ALA A 458 -10.17 15.92 -24.23
C ALA A 458 -10.88 14.55 -24.20
N GLY A 459 -11.21 14.06 -23.00
CA GLY A 459 -12.01 12.85 -22.82
C GLY A 459 -13.41 12.94 -23.44
N LEU A 460 -14.11 14.06 -23.25
CA LEU A 460 -15.42 14.34 -23.85
C LEU A 460 -15.34 14.35 -25.38
N GLY A 461 -14.24 14.86 -25.94
CA GLY A 461 -13.99 14.87 -27.38
C GLY A 461 -13.85 13.49 -28.02
N ASN A 462 -13.53 12.45 -27.23
CA ASN A 462 -13.43 11.08 -27.71
C ASN A 462 -14.79 10.35 -27.75
N ILE A 463 -15.85 10.95 -27.21
CA ILE A 463 -17.18 10.33 -27.18
C ILE A 463 -17.88 10.60 -28.53
N PRO A 464 -18.28 9.55 -29.29
CA PRO A 464 -18.99 9.71 -30.56
C PRO A 464 -20.31 10.50 -30.38
N LYS A 465 -20.58 11.45 -31.27
CA LYS A 465 -21.77 12.32 -31.18
C LYS A 465 -23.05 11.54 -31.46
N GLU A 466 -22.95 10.48 -32.26
CA GLU A 466 -24.04 9.62 -32.68
C GLU A 466 -24.75 8.97 -31.49
N LEU A 467 -24.03 8.70 -30.39
CA LEU A 467 -24.62 8.18 -29.16
C LEU A 467 -25.59 9.18 -28.50
N TYR A 468 -25.24 10.47 -28.54
CA TYR A 468 -26.11 11.52 -28.00
C TYR A 468 -27.31 11.79 -28.90
N GLU A 469 -27.13 11.70 -30.22
CA GLU A 469 -28.21 11.85 -31.20
C GLU A 469 -29.22 10.70 -31.09
N ALA A 470 -28.73 9.45 -31.04
CA ALA A 470 -29.58 8.28 -30.84
C ALA A 470 -30.36 8.38 -29.51
N ALA A 471 -29.69 8.73 -28.42
CA ALA A 471 -30.35 8.90 -27.14
C ALA A 471 -31.38 10.05 -27.13
N ALA A 472 -31.15 11.13 -27.88
CA ALA A 472 -32.11 12.21 -28.04
C ALA A 472 -33.36 11.76 -28.82
N ILE A 473 -33.19 10.92 -29.85
CA ILE A 473 -34.30 10.29 -30.59
C ILE A 473 -35.12 9.39 -29.67
N ASP A 474 -34.47 8.64 -28.78
CA ASP A 474 -35.12 7.80 -27.76
C ASP A 474 -35.77 8.59 -26.60
N GLY A 475 -35.77 9.94 -26.66
CA GLY A 475 -36.39 10.81 -25.66
C GLY A 475 -35.56 10.98 -24.37
N SER A 476 -34.29 10.62 -24.37
CA SER A 476 -33.40 10.75 -23.21
C SER A 476 -33.03 12.21 -22.94
N GLY A 477 -33.39 12.72 -21.75
CA GLY A 477 -33.02 14.07 -21.31
C GLY A 477 -31.53 14.24 -20.99
N ARG A 478 -31.07 15.49 -20.87
CA ARG A 478 -29.63 15.82 -20.67
C ARG A 478 -28.99 15.13 -19.46
N TRP A 479 -29.74 15.01 -18.35
CA TRP A 479 -29.26 14.30 -17.16
C TRP A 479 -29.14 12.79 -17.39
N ALA A 480 -30.09 12.20 -18.11
CA ALA A 480 -30.05 10.78 -18.46
C ALA A 480 -28.88 10.48 -19.41
N GLN A 481 -28.64 11.33 -20.41
CA GLN A 481 -27.47 11.25 -21.28
C GLN A 481 -26.16 11.41 -20.48
N PHE A 482 -26.08 12.37 -19.57
CA PHE A 482 -24.89 12.54 -18.73
C PHE A 482 -24.59 11.31 -17.87
N ARG A 483 -25.59 10.76 -17.18
CA ARG A 483 -25.42 9.63 -16.28
C ARG A 483 -25.14 8.30 -17.01
N HIS A 484 -25.76 8.07 -18.18
CA HIS A 484 -25.70 6.78 -18.86
C HIS A 484 -24.75 6.74 -20.06
N ILE A 485 -24.35 7.89 -20.61
CA ILE A 485 -23.42 7.97 -21.75
C ILE A 485 -22.13 8.65 -21.31
N THR A 486 -22.22 9.90 -20.85
CA THR A 486 -21.03 10.71 -20.56
C THR A 486 -20.18 10.13 -19.41
N LEU A 487 -20.77 9.88 -18.24
CA LEU A 487 -20.02 9.38 -17.08
C LEU A 487 -19.37 8.01 -17.33
N PRO A 488 -20.08 7.00 -17.89
CA PRO A 488 -19.46 5.70 -18.18
C PRO A 488 -18.34 5.79 -19.22
N LEU A 489 -18.52 6.55 -20.30
CA LEU A 489 -17.50 6.68 -21.36
C LEU A 489 -16.33 7.59 -20.96
N LEU A 490 -16.52 8.47 -19.97
CA LEU A 490 -15.42 9.22 -19.33
C LEU A 490 -14.67 8.41 -18.27
N SER A 491 -15.11 7.19 -17.91
CA SER A 491 -14.46 6.39 -16.87
C SER A 491 -12.95 6.18 -17.03
N PRO A 492 -12.36 6.02 -18.25
CA PRO A 492 -10.90 5.93 -18.39
C PRO A 492 -10.20 7.24 -17.98
N THR A 493 -10.82 8.38 -18.30
CA THR A 493 -10.29 9.71 -17.99
C THR A 493 -10.41 10.01 -16.49
N ILE A 494 -11.57 9.70 -15.88
CA ILE A 494 -11.78 9.82 -14.44
C ILE A 494 -10.77 8.95 -13.69
N TYR A 495 -10.55 7.72 -14.13
CA TYR A 495 -9.57 6.82 -13.52
C TYR A 495 -8.15 7.39 -13.57
N PHE A 496 -7.70 7.83 -14.75
CA PHE A 496 -6.38 8.42 -14.93
C PHE A 496 -6.18 9.63 -14.01
N LEU A 497 -7.14 10.56 -13.99
CA LEU A 497 -7.09 11.73 -13.12
C LEU A 497 -7.11 11.32 -11.64
N MET A 498 -7.96 10.37 -11.24
CA MET A 498 -8.05 9.91 -9.85
C MET A 498 -6.72 9.32 -9.38
N LEU A 499 -6.06 8.53 -10.22
CA LEU A 499 -4.74 7.97 -9.92
C LEU A 499 -3.70 9.07 -9.67
N LEU A 500 -3.61 10.05 -10.58
CA LEU A 500 -2.69 11.17 -10.43
C LEU A 500 -3.01 12.03 -9.22
N ALA A 501 -4.30 12.27 -8.95
CA ALA A 501 -4.75 13.10 -7.84
C ALA A 501 -4.45 12.43 -6.49
N VAL A 502 -4.68 11.11 -6.36
CA VAL A 502 -4.34 10.36 -5.13
C VAL A 502 -2.84 10.39 -4.87
N ILE A 503 -2.01 10.12 -5.88
CA ILE A 503 -0.55 10.18 -5.73
C ILE A 503 -0.11 11.61 -5.39
N GLY A 504 -0.71 12.61 -6.04
CA GLY A 504 -0.42 14.03 -5.87
C GLY A 504 -0.74 14.55 -4.46
N THR A 505 -1.93 14.23 -3.93
CA THR A 505 -2.36 14.74 -2.61
C THR A 505 -1.58 14.12 -1.46
N PHE A 506 -1.19 12.85 -1.56
CA PHE A 506 -0.35 12.20 -0.53
C PHE A 506 1.09 12.73 -0.53
N LYS A 507 1.59 13.16 -1.70
CA LYS A 507 2.92 13.77 -1.85
C LYS A 507 2.91 15.29 -1.71
N ALA A 508 1.76 15.91 -1.48
CA ALA A 508 1.64 17.36 -1.44
C ALA A 508 2.46 17.94 -0.28
N PHE A 509 3.34 18.89 -0.60
CA PHE A 509 4.24 19.50 0.37
C PHE A 509 4.31 21.02 0.21
N ASN A 510 4.71 21.51 -0.97
CA ASN A 510 5.09 22.91 -1.19
C ASN A 510 4.03 23.92 -0.70
N HIS A 511 2.81 23.86 -1.21
CA HIS A 511 1.78 24.83 -0.87
C HIS A 511 1.29 24.68 0.58
N ILE A 512 1.24 23.44 1.10
CA ILE A 512 0.90 23.16 2.49
C ILE A 512 1.93 23.79 3.42
N TYR A 513 3.21 23.61 3.13
CA TYR A 513 4.31 24.16 3.92
C TYR A 513 4.38 25.70 3.88
N VAL A 514 3.98 26.32 2.77
CA VAL A 514 3.95 27.79 2.66
C VAL A 514 2.76 28.40 3.42
N MET A 515 1.60 27.75 3.36
CA MET A 515 0.36 28.27 3.94
C MET A 515 0.18 27.91 5.42
N ARG A 516 0.83 26.85 5.92
CA ARG A 516 0.74 26.44 7.33
C ARG A 516 1.20 27.56 8.28
N LEU A 517 0.50 27.67 9.41
CA LEU A 517 0.80 28.61 10.48
C LEU A 517 0.89 27.86 11.81
N GLY A 518 1.75 28.34 12.72
CA GLY A 518 1.86 27.76 14.06
C GLY A 518 0.55 27.80 14.85
N ALA A 519 -0.30 28.79 14.61
CA ALA A 519 -1.62 28.94 15.23
C ALA A 519 -2.59 27.79 14.90
N ALA A 520 -2.40 27.08 13.79
CA ALA A 520 -3.21 25.91 13.44
C ALA A 520 -2.85 24.64 14.23
N LEU A 521 -1.93 24.73 15.21
CA LEU A 521 -1.57 23.64 16.14
C LEU A 521 -1.23 22.31 15.46
N GLY A 522 -0.57 22.35 14.30
CA GLY A 522 -0.18 21.16 13.54
C GLY A 522 -1.32 20.45 12.80
N THR A 523 -2.55 20.96 12.82
CA THR A 523 -3.69 20.36 12.10
C THR A 523 -3.57 20.41 10.58
N THR A 524 -2.62 21.22 10.06
CA THR A 524 -2.27 21.31 8.64
C THR A 524 -1.01 20.53 8.28
N ASP A 525 -0.33 19.91 9.26
CA ASP A 525 0.93 19.22 9.04
C ASP A 525 0.66 17.83 8.45
N THR A 526 0.50 17.74 7.13
CA THR A 526 0.34 16.46 6.42
C THR A 526 1.56 15.54 6.60
N ALA A 527 1.43 14.26 6.26
CA ALA A 527 2.49 13.26 6.42
C ALA A 527 3.81 13.70 5.77
N SER A 528 3.74 14.31 4.58
CA SER A 528 4.90 14.90 3.90
C SER A 528 5.53 16.05 4.69
N VAL A 529 4.73 16.90 5.34
CA VAL A 529 5.21 17.97 6.22
C VAL A 529 5.84 17.41 7.49
N VAL A 530 5.24 16.38 8.10
CA VAL A 530 5.78 15.70 9.29
C VAL A 530 7.14 15.07 8.98
N ILE A 531 7.26 14.33 7.88
CA ILE A 531 8.54 13.78 7.40
C ILE A 531 9.59 14.88 7.28
N PHE A 532 9.23 16.01 6.67
CA PHE A 532 10.15 17.13 6.51
C PHE A 532 10.54 17.78 7.85
N GLN A 533 9.61 17.94 8.79
CA GLN A 533 9.93 18.45 10.13
C GLN A 533 10.86 17.49 10.88
N THR A 534 10.58 16.19 10.84
CA THR A 534 11.45 15.16 11.43
C THR A 534 12.85 15.16 10.81
N PHE A 535 12.95 15.38 9.50
CA PHE A 535 14.22 15.47 8.79
C PHE A 535 14.97 16.76 9.14
N ASN A 536 14.32 17.91 9.04
CA ASN A 536 14.97 19.22 9.04
C ASN A 536 15.02 19.88 10.42
N ARG A 537 13.92 19.82 11.18
CA ARG A 537 13.81 20.43 12.51
C ARG A 537 14.34 19.50 13.59
N ASP A 538 13.93 18.23 13.57
CA ASP A 538 14.30 17.28 14.62
C ASP A 538 15.64 16.59 14.34
N THR A 539 16.19 16.77 13.14
CA THR A 539 17.47 16.19 12.67
C THR A 539 17.51 14.65 12.76
N ARG A 540 16.35 13.98 12.73
CA ARG A 540 16.23 12.52 12.82
C ARG A 540 16.15 11.91 11.42
N TYR A 541 17.25 11.95 10.67
CA TYR A 541 17.30 11.56 9.25
C TYR A 541 16.86 10.11 8.99
N GLY A 542 17.36 9.15 9.79
CA GLY A 542 16.97 7.74 9.63
C GLY A 542 15.50 7.49 9.95
N TYR A 543 14.96 8.18 10.96
CA TYR A 543 13.54 8.09 11.29
C TYR A 543 12.66 8.75 10.23
N ALA A 544 13.03 9.95 9.74
CA ALA A 544 12.32 10.61 8.64
C ALA A 544 12.33 9.76 7.35
N SER A 545 13.46 9.10 7.06
CA SER A 545 13.58 8.17 5.94
C SER A 545 12.66 6.96 6.10
N ALA A 546 12.57 6.39 7.31
CA ALA A 546 11.60 5.33 7.58
C ALA A 546 10.16 5.79 7.35
N LEU A 547 9.78 6.98 7.82
CA LEU A 547 8.45 7.57 7.57
C LEU A 547 8.19 7.81 6.07
N ALA A 548 9.19 8.23 5.30
CA ALA A 548 9.08 8.41 3.85
C ALA A 548 8.84 7.07 3.11
N ILE A 549 9.54 6.00 3.50
CA ILE A 549 9.31 4.65 2.97
C ILE A 549 7.92 4.15 3.34
N LEU A 550 7.45 4.41 4.56
CA LEU A 550 6.10 4.06 4.97
C LEU A 550 5.03 4.80 4.15
N LEU A 551 5.20 6.10 3.92
CA LEU A 551 4.31 6.88 3.05
C LEU A 551 4.31 6.33 1.62
N LEU A 552 5.48 5.94 1.08
CA LEU A 552 5.59 5.32 -0.23
C LEU A 552 4.80 4.01 -0.30
N ILE A 553 4.94 3.13 0.69
CA ILE A 553 4.19 1.87 0.78
C ILE A 553 2.68 2.15 0.80
N ILE A 554 2.24 3.12 1.59
CA ILE A 554 0.83 3.55 1.64
C ILE A 554 0.36 4.01 0.26
N ILE A 555 1.12 4.87 -0.42
CA ILE A 555 0.79 5.34 -1.77
C ILE A 555 0.71 4.17 -2.76
N VAL A 556 1.65 3.22 -2.73
CA VAL A 556 1.63 2.04 -3.60
C VAL A 556 0.40 1.18 -3.34
N ILE A 557 0.07 0.91 -2.07
CA ILE A 557 -1.11 0.14 -1.70
C ILE A 557 -2.38 0.83 -2.22
N LEU A 558 -2.53 2.14 -1.98
CA LEU A 558 -3.66 2.91 -2.48
C LEU A 558 -3.73 2.92 -4.01
N THR A 559 -2.59 3.02 -4.68
CA THR A 559 -2.49 2.97 -6.15
C THR A 559 -2.92 1.61 -6.68
N VAL A 560 -2.50 0.51 -6.05
CA VAL A 560 -2.89 -0.85 -6.42
C VAL A 560 -4.39 -1.08 -6.18
N ILE A 561 -4.92 -0.61 -5.05
CA ILE A 561 -6.36 -0.67 -4.75
C ILE A 561 -7.15 0.11 -5.79
N ASN A 562 -6.75 1.35 -6.08
CA ASN A 562 -7.39 2.20 -7.09
C ASN A 562 -7.35 1.53 -8.47
N ASN A 563 -6.21 0.98 -8.87
CA ASN A 563 -6.06 0.27 -10.13
C ASN A 563 -6.99 -0.95 -10.22
N ARG A 564 -7.06 -1.79 -9.18
CA ARG A 564 -7.97 -2.94 -9.16
C ARG A 564 -9.44 -2.54 -9.28
N ILE A 565 -9.89 -1.60 -8.44
CA ILE A 565 -11.29 -1.16 -8.42
C ILE A 565 -11.69 -0.50 -9.75
N ALA A 566 -10.80 0.30 -10.32
CA ALA A 566 -11.09 1.00 -11.56
C ALA A 566 -11.00 0.09 -12.78
N SER A 567 -10.03 -0.84 -12.85
CA SER A 567 -9.87 -1.76 -13.99
C SER A 567 -11.11 -2.60 -14.29
N GLU A 568 -11.92 -2.92 -13.27
CA GLU A 568 -13.20 -3.64 -13.42
C GLU A 568 -14.35 -2.76 -13.96
N ARG A 569 -14.17 -1.43 -13.98
CA ARG A 569 -15.22 -0.44 -14.28
C ARG A 569 -14.91 0.48 -15.46
N VAL A 570 -13.73 0.37 -16.07
CA VAL A 570 -13.38 1.15 -17.25
C VAL A 570 -14.05 0.54 -18.48
N PHE A 571 -14.94 1.29 -19.11
CA PHE A 571 -15.55 0.93 -20.38
C PHE A 571 -14.69 1.51 -21.50
N TYR A 572 -14.10 0.65 -22.34
CA TYR A 572 -13.22 1.07 -23.43
C TYR A 572 -13.94 1.39 -24.75
N GLY A 573 -15.28 1.39 -24.75
CA GLY A 573 -16.08 1.48 -25.97
C GLY A 573 -16.47 0.11 -26.48
#